data_AF-A0A177KI94-F1
#
_entry.id   AF-A0A177KI94-F1
#
_cell.length_a   1.000
_cell.length_b   1.000
_cell.length_c   1.000
_cell.angle_alpha   90.00
_cell.angle_beta   90.00
_cell.angle_gamma   90.00
#
_symmetry.space_group_name_H-M   'P 1'
#
loop_
_entity.id
_entity.type
_entity.pdbx_description
1 polymer ?
#
loop_
_entity_poly.entity_id
_entity_poly.type
_entity_poly.pdbx_seq_one_letter_code
_entity_poly.pdbx_strand_id
1 'polypeptide(L)'
;MATRADITCKNCDNTFQVFWHHFEKQLPLSCPYCSKDIDETMTEMIKNALGTTWEANYHFRKYHEERGEPLFTVNISDVFVPIEKFDFDD
;
A
#
# COMPACT_ATOMS: atom_id res chain seq x y z
N MET A 1 8.43 4.19 11.35
CA MET A 1 7.07 3.98 10.81
C MET A 1 7.06 2.69 10.03
N ALA A 2 5.96 1.95 10.10
CA ALA A 2 5.72 0.78 9.27
C ALA A 2 4.67 1.14 8.21
N THR A 3 5.00 0.92 6.94
CA THR A 3 4.06 1.08 5.82
C THR A 3 3.57 -0.30 5.41
N ARG A 4 2.27 -0.46 5.20
CA ARG A 4 1.65 -1.73 4.78
C ARG A 4 0.60 -1.50 3.69
N ALA A 5 0.34 -2.55 2.93
CA ALA A 5 -0.77 -2.66 1.99
C ALA A 5 -1.71 -3.75 2.50
N ASP A 6 -3.01 -3.47 2.49
CA ASP A 6 -4.06 -4.44 2.76
C ASP A 6 -4.56 -4.96 1.40
N ILE A 7 -4.32 -6.25 1.11
CA ILE A 7 -4.62 -6.89 -0.18
C ILE A 7 -5.80 -7.84 -0.02
N THR A 8 -6.90 -7.58 -0.72
CA THR A 8 -8.05 -8.49 -0.79
C THR A 8 -7.92 -9.46 -1.96
N CYS A 9 -7.80 -10.76 -1.67
CA CYS A 9 -7.79 -11.80 -2.70
C CYS A 9 -9.22 -12.11 -3.17
N LYS A 10 -9.60 -11.68 -4.38
CA LYS A 10 -10.94 -11.91 -4.94
C LYS A 10 -11.25 -13.37 -5.31
N ASN A 11 -10.28 -14.28 -5.19
CA ASN A 11 -10.53 -15.73 -5.35
C ASN A 11 -11.14 -16.36 -4.08
N CYS A 12 -10.84 -15.81 -2.89
CA CYS A 12 -11.30 -16.37 -1.61
C CYS A 12 -11.86 -15.33 -0.64
N ASP A 13 -12.01 -14.08 -1.08
CA ASP A 13 -12.49 -12.90 -0.36
C ASP A 13 -11.78 -12.55 0.96
N ASN A 14 -10.65 -13.20 1.25
CA ASN A 14 -9.83 -12.88 2.42
C ASN A 14 -8.87 -11.72 2.14
N THR A 15 -8.64 -10.90 3.17
CA THR A 15 -7.67 -9.79 3.13
C THR A 15 -6.43 -10.15 3.94
N PHE A 16 -5.25 -9.87 3.41
CA PHE A 16 -3.96 -10.08 4.07
C PHE A 16 -3.06 -8.85 3.92
N GLN A 17 -2.02 -8.76 4.74
CA GLN A 17 -1.16 -7.58 4.83
C GLN A 17 0.21 -7.87 4.23
N VAL A 18 0.72 -6.90 3.45
CA VAL A 18 2.10 -6.89 2.96
C VAL A 18 2.79 -5.65 3.50
N PHE A 19 3.96 -5.83 4.11
CA PHE A 19 4.70 -4.75 4.76
C PHE A 19 5.88 -4.30 3.90
N TRP A 20 6.14 -2.99 3.88
CA TRP A 20 7.37 -2.44 3.31
C TRP A 20 8.61 -2.99 4.02
N HIS A 21 8.54 -3.09 5.35
CA HIS A 21 9.63 -3.61 6.15
C HIS A 21 9.85 -5.09 5.83
N HIS A 22 11.08 -5.45 5.43
CA HIS A 22 11.41 -6.79 4.97
C HIS A 22 10.53 -7.30 3.82
N PHE A 23 10.18 -6.43 2.85
CA PHE A 23 9.41 -6.81 1.66
C PHE A 23 9.95 -8.07 0.97
N GLU A 24 11.28 -8.16 0.77
CA GLU A 24 11.93 -9.31 0.13
C GLU A 24 11.70 -10.65 0.85
N LYS A 25 11.46 -10.64 2.17
CA LYS A 25 11.17 -11.87 2.94
C LYS A 25 9.73 -12.36 2.76
N GLN A 26 8.86 -11.55 2.16
CA GLN A 26 7.47 -11.86 1.90
C GLN A 26 7.27 -12.38 0.47
N LEU A 27 8.33 -12.44 -0.34
CA LEU A 27 8.27 -12.95 -1.71
C LEU A 27 8.31 -14.50 -1.74
N PRO A 28 7.61 -15.14 -2.70
CA PRO A 28 6.66 -14.53 -3.63
C PRO A 28 5.36 -14.10 -2.92
N LEU A 29 4.74 -13.00 -3.39
CA LEU A 29 3.45 -12.57 -2.83
C LEU A 29 2.36 -13.55 -3.26
N SER A 30 1.82 -14.27 -2.28
CA SER A 30 0.73 -15.22 -2.47
C SER A 30 -0.33 -15.02 -1.40
N CYS A 31 -1.58 -15.31 -1.75
CA CYS A 31 -2.67 -15.29 -0.77
C CYS A 31 -2.44 -16.41 0.26
N PRO A 32 -2.32 -16.11 1.56
CA PRO A 32 -2.02 -17.12 2.57
C PRO A 32 -3.19 -18.09 2.84
N TYR A 33 -4.36 -17.81 2.28
CA TYR A 33 -5.58 -18.60 2.49
C TYR A 33 -5.88 -19.58 1.34
N CYS A 34 -5.59 -19.20 0.09
CA CYS A 34 -5.90 -20.03 -1.08
C CYS A 34 -4.71 -20.28 -2.01
N SER A 35 -3.50 -19.83 -1.64
CA SER A 35 -2.25 -20.04 -2.36
C SER A 35 -2.25 -19.55 -3.81
N LYS A 36 -3.08 -18.55 -4.13
CA LYS A 36 -3.03 -17.85 -5.42
C LYS A 36 -1.93 -16.80 -5.40
N ASP A 37 -1.06 -16.86 -6.39
CA ASP A 37 0.05 -15.93 -6.56
C ASP A 37 -0.41 -14.60 -7.15
N ILE A 38 0.22 -13.52 -6.71
CA ILE A 38 0.19 -12.23 -7.37
C ILE A 38 1.31 -12.23 -8.42
N ASP A 39 1.03 -11.75 -9.63
CA ASP A 39 2.05 -11.70 -10.66
C ASP A 39 3.19 -10.74 -10.30
N GLU A 40 4.35 -10.94 -10.94
CA GLU A 40 5.56 -10.18 -10.67
C GLU A 40 5.41 -8.68 -10.98
N THR A 41 4.63 -8.33 -12.02
CA THR A 41 4.42 -6.92 -12.39
C THR A 41 3.62 -6.21 -11.30
N MET A 42 2.52 -6.81 -10.85
CA MET A 42 1.72 -6.25 -9.74
C MET A 42 2.49 -6.25 -8.43
N THR A 43 3.32 -7.26 -8.18
CA THR A 43 4.20 -7.31 -7.00
C THR A 43 5.17 -6.12 -6.96
N GLU A 44 5.80 -5.80 -8.08
CA GLU A 44 6.71 -4.66 -8.19
C GLU A 44 5.97 -3.32 -8.05
N MET A 45 4.75 -3.21 -8.60
CA MET A 45 3.91 -2.03 -8.39
C MET A 45 3.55 -1.81 -6.91
N ILE A 46 3.19 -2.88 -6.19
CA ILE A 46 2.91 -2.83 -4.75
C ILE A 46 4.17 -2.41 -3.97
N LYS A 47 5.33 -2.97 -4.31
CA LYS A 47 6.62 -2.61 -3.70
C LYS A 47 6.91 -1.12 -3.84
N ASN A 48 6.77 -0.58 -5.05
CA ASN A 48 7.03 0.83 -5.33
C ASN A 48 6.04 1.75 -4.59
N ALA A 49 4.74 1.42 -4.57
CA ALA A 49 3.75 2.20 -3.83
C ALA A 49 4.03 2.25 -2.32
N LEU A 50 4.40 1.11 -1.73
CA LEU A 50 4.82 1.02 -0.32
C LEU A 50 6.09 1.86 -0.05
N GLY A 51 7.08 1.76 -0.93
CA GLY A 51 8.34 2.49 -0.84
C GLY A 51 8.12 4.00 -0.90
N THR A 52 7.40 4.50 -1.91
CA THR A 52 7.11 5.93 -2.08
C THR A 52 6.32 6.50 -0.89
N THR A 53 5.33 5.76 -0.38
CA THR A 53 4.56 6.18 0.81
C THR A 53 5.43 6.24 2.05
N TRP A 54 6.35 5.29 2.21
CA TRP A 54 7.32 5.30 3.31
C TRP A 54 8.29 6.48 3.21
N GLU A 55 8.83 6.75 2.02
CA GLU A 55 9.75 7.86 1.77
C GLU A 55 9.11 9.22 2.04
N ALA A 56 7.88 9.45 1.55
CA ALA A 56 7.16 10.69 1.81
C ALA A 56 7.00 10.95 3.31
N ASN A 57 6.56 9.93 4.05
CA ASN A 57 6.41 10.01 5.50
C ASN A 57 7.74 10.11 6.27
N TYR A 58 8.82 9.54 5.73
CA TYR A 58 10.17 9.73 6.25
C TYR A 58 10.59 11.20 6.11
N HIS A 59 10.40 11.78 4.93
CA HIS A 59 10.77 13.16 4.64
C HIS A 59 9.96 14.19 5.42
N PHE A 60 8.65 13.97 5.62
CA PHE A 60 7.85 14.85 6.49
C PHE A 60 8.45 14.96 7.90
N ARG A 61 8.80 13.83 8.51
CA ARG A 61 9.44 13.83 9.83
C ARG A 61 10.83 14.46 9.78
N LYS A 62 11.66 14.08 8.79
CA LYS A 62 13.03 14.58 8.66
C LYS A 62 13.06 16.10 8.54
N TYR A 63 12.24 16.69 7.67
CA TYR A 63 12.26 18.13 7.44
C TYR A 63 11.60 18.93 8.57
N HIS A 64 10.63 18.34 9.27
CA HIS A 64 10.16 18.90 10.53
C HIS A 64 11.31 19.02 11.55
N GLU A 65 12.08 17.95 11.74
CA GLU A 65 13.21 17.90 12.69
C GLU A 65 14.39 18.80 12.27
N GLU A 66 14.75 18.81 10.97
CA GLU A 66 15.94 19.53 10.47
C GLU A 66 15.69 21.03 10.19
N ARG A 67 14.46 21.40 9.83
CA ARG A 67 14.15 22.74 9.28
C ARG A 67 12.97 23.43 9.96
N GLY A 68 12.27 22.75 10.87
CA GLY A 68 11.06 23.29 11.49
C GLY A 68 9.88 23.42 10.52
N GLU A 69 9.88 22.68 9.40
CA GLU A 69 8.74 22.61 8.49
C GLU A 69 7.51 22.02 9.23
N PRO A 70 6.26 22.37 8.86
CA PRO A 70 5.08 21.77 9.50
C PRO A 70 5.05 20.24 9.35
N LEU A 71 4.72 19.55 10.44
CA LEU A 71 4.68 18.08 10.46
C LEU A 71 3.39 17.57 9.81
N PHE A 72 3.56 16.76 8.76
CA PHE A 72 2.47 16.06 8.08
C PHE A 72 2.70 14.54 8.06
N THR A 73 1.65 13.81 7.73
CA THR A 73 1.69 12.37 7.42
C THR A 73 0.71 12.08 6.29
N VAL A 74 1.07 11.17 5.38
CA VAL A 74 0.19 10.72 4.30
C VAL A 74 -0.17 9.24 4.48
N ASN A 75 -1.44 8.94 4.28
CA ASN A 75 -1.95 7.59 4.11
C ASN A 75 -2.70 7.53 2.77
N ILE A 76 -2.38 6.54 1.93
CA ILE A 76 -2.97 6.39 0.61
C ILE A 76 -3.91 5.19 0.65
N SER A 77 -5.17 5.40 0.27
CA SER A 77 -6.19 4.36 0.20
C SER A 77 -6.93 4.48 -1.13
N ASP A 78 -7.02 3.38 -1.86
CA ASP A 78 -7.94 3.25 -2.99
C ASP A 78 -9.30 2.81 -2.46
N VAL A 79 -10.35 3.57 -2.76
CA VAL A 79 -11.71 3.29 -2.30
C VAL A 79 -12.50 2.80 -3.50
N PHE A 80 -12.81 1.50 -3.51
CA PHE A 80 -13.67 0.94 -4.53
C PHE A 80 -15.09 1.49 -4.40
N VAL A 81 -15.53 2.20 -5.44
CA VAL A 81 -16.90 2.65 -5.60
C VAL A 81 -17.48 1.91 -6.81
N PRO A 82 -18.58 1.15 -6.67
CA PRO A 82 -19.24 0.53 -7.81
C PRO A 82 -19.63 1.60 -8.83
N ILE A 83 -19.43 1.32 -10.13
CA ILE A 83 -19.64 2.32 -11.19
C ILE A 83 -21.08 2.84 -11.21
N GLU A 84 -22.05 1.97 -10.89
CA GLU A 84 -23.46 2.32 -10.78
C GLU A 84 -23.80 3.23 -9.59
N LYS A 85 -22.85 3.41 -8.65
CA LYS A 85 -22.94 4.33 -7.51
C LYS A 85 -22.04 5.55 -7.67
N PHE A 86 -21.29 5.63 -8.76
CA PHE A 86 -20.45 6.77 -9.06
C PHE A 86 -21.35 7.82 -9.74
N ASP A 87 -21.54 8.96 -9.08
CA ASP A 87 -22.27 10.08 -9.66
C ASP A 87 -21.34 10.78 -10.65
N PHE A 88 -21.65 10.69 -11.95
CA PHE A 88 -20.86 11.29 -13.02
C PHE A 88 -21.37 12.69 -13.40
N ASP A 89 -22.44 13.16 -12.76
CA ASP A 89 -23.02 14.47 -13.02
C ASP A 89 -22.28 15.55 -12.21
N ASP A 90 -21.11 15.98 -12.69
CA ASP A 90 -20.43 17.26 -12.36
C ASP A 90 -20.45 18.20 -13.57
#